data_AF-A0A538S6J8-F1
#
_entry.id   AF-A0A538S6J8-F1
#
_cell.length_a   1.000
_cell.length_b   1.000
_cell.length_c   1.000
_cell.angle_alpha   90.00
_cell.angle_beta   90.00
_cell.angle_gamma   90.00
#
_symmetry.space_group_name_H-M   'P 1'
#
loop_
_entity.id
_entity.type
_entity.pdbx_description
1 polymer ?
#
loop_
_entity_poly.entity_id
_entity_poly.type
_entity_poly.pdbx_seq_one_letter_code
_entity_poly.pdbx_strand_id
1 'polypeptide(L)'
;MQEARALRTAARIALTCAAVLGAIATASPSRAWLYDQNHNRIDDRIESVNANGIDAAYENGNSSERPMIGVSAGPPITYRVYAGYDHHPSALDAQGLGATGASVLYAFHSIDYLMAQATYPQIQLIVAQAGVT
;
A
#
# COMPACT_ATOMS: atom_id res chain seq x y z
N MET A 1 -25.48 29.90 -41.40
CA MET A 1 -25.13 28.45 -41.28
C MET A 1 -23.84 28.18 -40.48
N GLN A 2 -22.85 29.09 -40.48
CA GLN A 2 -21.57 28.92 -39.78
C GLN A 2 -21.67 28.99 -38.24
N GLU A 3 -22.48 29.90 -37.69
CA GLU A 3 -22.65 30.08 -36.24
C GLU A 3 -23.32 28.88 -35.55
N ALA A 4 -24.31 28.27 -36.22
CA ALA A 4 -24.98 27.06 -35.71
C ALA A 4 -24.04 25.84 -35.65
N ARG A 5 -22.98 25.79 -36.47
CA ARG A 5 -21.93 24.76 -36.38
C ARG A 5 -21.00 25.04 -35.21
N ALA A 6 -20.62 26.30 -34.98
CA ALA A 6 -19.74 26.69 -33.88
C ALA A 6 -20.36 26.40 -32.49
N LEU A 7 -21.64 26.72 -32.29
CA LEU A 7 -22.36 26.39 -31.04
C LEU A 7 -22.45 24.87 -30.80
N ARG A 8 -22.70 24.07 -31.85
CA ARG A 8 -22.77 22.61 -31.75
C ARG A 8 -21.41 22.00 -31.39
N THR A 9 -20.32 22.57 -31.89
CA THR A 9 -18.96 22.14 -31.54
C THR A 9 -18.62 22.48 -30.09
N ALA A 10 -18.91 23.71 -29.63
CA ALA A 10 -18.66 24.13 -28.25
C ALA A 10 -19.46 23.28 -27.23
N ALA A 11 -20.73 23.01 -27.52
CA ALA A 11 -21.58 22.15 -26.67
C ALA A 11 -21.05 20.71 -26.57
N ARG A 12 -20.51 20.17 -27.67
CA ARG A 12 -19.88 18.83 -27.68
C ARG A 12 -18.61 18.79 -26.84
N ILE A 13 -17.75 19.80 -26.96
CA ILE A 13 -16.52 19.90 -26.16
C ILE A 13 -16.85 19.99 -24.67
N ALA A 14 -17.79 20.86 -24.28
CA ALA A 14 -18.20 21.01 -22.90
C ALA A 14 -18.76 19.70 -22.31
N LEU A 15 -19.59 18.98 -23.09
CA LEU A 15 -20.12 17.69 -22.69
C LEU A 15 -19.02 16.62 -22.53
N THR A 16 -18.04 16.60 -23.43
CA THR A 16 -16.89 15.69 -23.33
C THR A 16 -16.02 16.02 -22.12
N CYS A 17 -15.73 17.29 -21.85
CA CYS A 17 -14.97 17.70 -20.66
C CYS A 17 -15.70 17.31 -19.37
N ALA A 18 -17.01 17.53 -19.30
CA ALA A 18 -17.82 17.13 -18.14
C ALA A 18 -17.83 15.61 -17.93
N ALA A 19 -17.91 14.82 -19.02
CA ALA A 19 -17.85 13.36 -18.94
C ALA A 19 -16.48 12.86 -18.45
N VAL A 20 -15.38 13.47 -18.91
CA VAL A 20 -14.02 13.13 -18.46
C VAL A 20 -13.82 13.46 -16.97
N LEU A 21 -14.27 14.64 -16.53
CA LEU A 21 -14.20 15.03 -15.11
C LEU A 21 -15.05 14.11 -14.23
N GLY A 22 -16.23 13.69 -14.71
CA GLY A 22 -17.06 12.71 -14.02
C GLY A 22 -16.37 11.35 -13.88
N ALA A 23 -15.67 10.87 -14.93
CA ALA A 23 -14.95 9.60 -14.89
C ALA A 23 -13.76 9.62 -13.91
N ILE A 24 -13.02 10.73 -13.82
CA ILE A 24 -11.91 10.90 -12.88
C ILE A 24 -12.42 10.89 -11.43
N ALA A 25 -13.58 11.50 -11.16
CA ALA A 25 -14.16 11.51 -9.82
C ALA A 25 -14.68 10.14 -9.35
N THR A 26 -14.96 9.22 -10.27
CA THR A 26 -15.40 7.85 -9.96
C THR A 26 -14.27 6.83 -10.00
N ALA A 27 -13.02 7.24 -10.23
CA ALA A 27 -11.89 6.33 -10.14
C ALA A 27 -11.76 5.85 -8.69
N SER A 28 -12.11 4.60 -8.43
CA SER A 28 -11.91 3.98 -7.13
C SER A 28 -10.43 4.09 -6.75
N PRO A 29 -10.09 4.46 -5.50
CA PRO A 29 -8.72 4.45 -5.04
C PRO A 29 -8.11 3.07 -5.28
N SER A 30 -6.83 3.04 -5.66
CA SER A 30 -6.09 1.81 -5.85
C SER A 30 -6.29 0.87 -4.64
N ARG A 31 -6.61 -0.40 -4.90
CA ARG A 31 -6.87 -1.44 -3.88
C ARG A 31 -5.66 -1.77 -2.97
N ALA A 32 -4.58 -1.02 -3.05
CA ALA A 32 -3.38 -1.19 -2.23
C ALA A 32 -3.67 -1.09 -0.72
N TRP A 33 -4.78 -0.45 -0.33
CA TRP A 33 -5.12 -0.13 1.07
C TRP A 33 -6.36 -0.84 1.59
N LEU A 34 -6.78 -1.96 1.00
CA LEU A 34 -8.01 -2.65 1.41
C LEU A 34 -8.05 -3.00 2.91
N TYR A 35 -6.87 -3.21 3.50
CA TYR A 35 -6.68 -3.61 4.89
C TYR A 35 -6.01 -2.52 5.73
N ASP A 36 -5.97 -1.27 5.28
CA ASP A 36 -5.56 -0.09 6.07
C ASP A 36 -6.78 0.84 6.17
N GLN A 37 -7.66 0.58 7.13
CA GLN A 37 -8.90 1.36 7.31
C GLN A 37 -8.67 2.63 8.12
N ASN A 38 -7.62 2.67 8.94
CA ASN A 38 -7.28 3.82 9.76
C ASN A 38 -6.37 4.84 9.03
N HIS A 39 -5.94 4.51 7.81
CA HIS A 39 -5.10 5.31 6.92
C HIS A 39 -3.73 5.65 7.52
N ASN A 40 -3.17 4.76 8.34
CA ASN A 40 -1.85 4.95 8.93
C ASN A 40 -0.71 4.35 8.09
N ARG A 41 -1.03 3.82 6.91
CA ARG A 41 -0.12 3.14 5.97
C ARG A 41 0.39 1.79 6.45
N ILE A 42 -0.30 1.18 7.41
CA ILE A 42 -0.02 -0.17 7.94
C ILE A 42 -1.25 -1.04 7.70
N ASP A 43 -1.04 -2.29 7.31
CA ASP A 43 -2.12 -3.27 7.25
C ASP A 43 -2.65 -3.53 8.68
N ASP A 44 -3.92 -3.20 8.94
CA ASP A 44 -4.62 -3.35 10.23
C ASP A 44 -4.52 -4.79 10.78
N ARG A 45 -4.30 -5.79 9.91
CA ARG A 45 -4.10 -7.18 10.35
C ARG A 45 -2.76 -7.37 11.06
N ILE A 46 -1.73 -6.62 10.68
CA ILE A 46 -0.44 -6.58 11.40
C ILE A 46 -0.67 -5.99 12.80
N GLU A 47 -1.42 -4.90 12.91
CA GLU A 47 -1.78 -4.28 14.20
C GLU A 47 -2.57 -5.25 15.09
N SER A 48 -3.55 -5.95 14.49
CA SER A 48 -4.32 -6.99 15.17
C SER A 48 -3.43 -8.10 15.72
N VAL A 49 -2.42 -8.56 14.96
CA VAL A 49 -1.46 -9.56 15.45
C VAL A 49 -0.57 -9.01 16.56
N ASN A 50 -0.12 -7.77 16.45
CA ASN A 50 0.69 -7.14 17.50
C ASN A 50 -0.11 -6.99 18.82
N ALA A 51 -1.41 -6.70 18.72
CA ALA A 51 -2.27 -6.54 19.88
C ALA A 51 -2.78 -7.88 20.47
N ASN A 52 -3.11 -8.84 19.62
CA ASN A 52 -3.86 -10.04 20.00
C ASN A 52 -3.04 -11.34 19.91
N GLY A 53 -1.80 -11.28 19.41
CA GLY A 53 -0.94 -12.44 19.22
C GLY A 53 -1.08 -13.10 17.84
N ILE A 54 -0.27 -14.15 17.62
CA ILE A 54 -0.06 -14.72 16.28
C ILE A 54 -1.30 -15.35 15.67
N ASP A 55 -2.22 -15.87 16.48
CA ASP A 55 -3.46 -16.51 15.98
C ASP A 55 -4.32 -15.52 15.18
N ALA A 56 -4.24 -14.21 15.46
CA ALA A 56 -4.92 -13.17 14.68
C ALA A 56 -4.42 -13.04 13.23
N ALA A 57 -3.29 -13.69 12.89
CA ALA A 57 -2.79 -13.74 11.51
C ALA A 57 -3.52 -14.78 10.65
N TYR A 58 -4.37 -15.61 11.25
CA TYR A 58 -5.03 -16.74 10.61
C TYR A 58 -6.55 -16.56 10.54
N GLU A 59 -7.19 -17.22 9.59
CA GLU A 59 -8.65 -17.22 9.50
C GLU A 59 -9.29 -17.65 10.83
N ASN A 60 -10.35 -16.95 11.21
CA ASN A 60 -11.10 -17.18 12.44
C ASN A 60 -10.27 -17.14 13.75
N GLY A 61 -9.04 -16.61 13.72
CA GLY A 61 -8.14 -16.64 14.87
C GLY A 61 -7.63 -18.05 15.21
N ASN A 62 -7.50 -18.92 14.21
CA ASN A 62 -7.10 -20.31 14.40
C ASN A 62 -5.82 -20.61 13.60
N SER A 63 -4.69 -20.82 14.29
CA SER A 63 -3.40 -21.13 13.65
C SER A 63 -3.34 -22.44 12.86
N SER A 64 -4.39 -23.27 12.93
CA SER A 64 -4.56 -24.44 12.04
C SER A 64 -5.18 -24.09 10.68
N GLU A 65 -5.69 -22.86 10.51
CA GLU A 65 -6.33 -22.40 9.27
C GLU A 65 -5.35 -21.62 8.36
N ARG A 66 -5.87 -21.01 7.29
CA ARG A 66 -5.03 -20.29 6.32
C ARG A 66 -4.48 -19.00 6.94
N PRO A 67 -3.17 -18.70 6.80
CA PRO A 67 -2.64 -17.41 7.16
C PRO A 67 -3.16 -16.33 6.19
N MET A 68 -3.59 -15.20 6.74
CA MET A 68 -4.09 -14.04 5.99
C MET A 68 -2.96 -13.07 5.62
N ILE A 69 -1.86 -13.09 6.39
CA ILE A 69 -0.66 -12.28 6.19
C ILE A 69 0.61 -13.13 6.36
N GLY A 70 1.73 -12.65 5.82
CA GLY A 70 3.03 -13.28 6.05
C GLY A 70 3.52 -12.97 7.46
N VAL A 71 3.45 -13.95 8.36
CA VAL A 71 3.91 -13.85 9.74
C VAL A 71 4.85 -15.00 10.09
N SER A 72 5.80 -14.76 10.98
CA SER A 72 6.64 -15.80 11.58
C SER A 72 6.58 -15.70 13.10
N ALA A 73 6.35 -16.84 13.74
CA ALA A 73 6.33 -16.96 15.19
C ALA A 73 7.72 -16.75 15.79
N GLY A 74 7.77 -16.05 16.92
CA GLY A 74 8.98 -15.81 17.68
C GLY A 74 8.79 -14.68 18.68
N PRO A 75 9.69 -14.52 19.67
CA PRO A 75 9.79 -13.30 20.46
C PRO A 75 10.94 -12.44 19.90
N PRO A 76 10.66 -11.35 19.14
CA PRO A 76 9.35 -10.82 18.74
C PRO A 76 8.76 -11.50 17.49
N ILE A 77 7.44 -11.35 17.30
CA ILE A 77 6.77 -11.75 16.06
C ILE A 77 7.32 -10.89 14.92
N THR A 78 7.55 -11.52 13.77
CA THR A 78 8.01 -10.80 12.57
C THR A 78 7.02 -10.97 11.43
N TYR A 79 6.97 -9.96 10.57
CA TYR A 79 6.03 -9.84 9.47
C TYR A 79 6.80 -9.71 8.17
N ARG A 80 6.31 -10.34 7.11
CA ARG A 80 6.74 -10.07 5.75
C ARG A 80 5.93 -8.89 5.21
N VAL A 81 6.60 -7.77 5.02
CA VAL A 81 5.99 -6.51 4.56
C VAL A 81 6.53 -6.12 3.20
N TYR A 82 5.70 -5.39 2.45
CA TYR A 82 6.07 -4.77 1.19
C TYR A 82 6.03 -3.26 1.42
N ALA A 83 7.19 -2.62 1.52
CA ALA A 83 7.29 -1.17 1.62
C ALA A 83 7.20 -0.58 0.21
N GLY A 84 6.11 0.14 -0.07
CA GLY A 84 5.93 0.87 -1.32
C GLY A 84 6.66 2.20 -1.30
N TYR A 85 7.14 2.64 -2.45
CA TYR A 85 7.85 3.89 -2.63
C TYR A 85 7.20 4.76 -3.71
N ASP A 86 7.32 6.08 -3.58
CA ASP A 86 6.91 7.07 -4.60
C ASP A 86 7.85 7.12 -5.83
N HIS A 87 8.90 6.30 -5.81
CA HIS A 87 9.89 6.14 -6.87
C HIS A 87 10.41 4.70 -6.88
N HIS A 88 11.08 4.31 -7.97
CA HIS A 88 11.70 3.00 -8.03
C HIS A 88 12.81 2.85 -6.96
N PRO A 89 12.72 1.88 -6.04
CA PRO A 89 13.63 1.80 -4.91
C PRO A 89 15.09 1.70 -5.36
N SER A 90 15.93 2.54 -4.77
CA SER A 90 17.37 2.55 -4.96
C SER A 90 18.09 1.71 -3.89
N ALA A 91 19.41 1.57 -4.05
CA ALA A 91 20.24 0.96 -3.01
C ALA A 91 20.22 1.77 -1.70
N LEU A 92 20.01 3.09 -1.77
CA LEU A 92 19.93 3.94 -0.59
C LEU A 92 18.63 3.67 0.19
N ASP A 93 17.52 3.42 -0.50
CA ASP A 93 16.24 3.07 0.12
C ASP A 93 16.34 1.71 0.82
N ALA A 94 16.99 0.73 0.19
CA ALA A 94 17.25 -0.55 0.82
C ALA A 94 18.13 -0.44 2.08
N GLN A 95 19.14 0.44 2.05
CA GLN A 95 19.95 0.75 3.23
C GLN A 95 19.14 1.47 4.32
N GLY A 96 18.27 2.40 3.93
CA GLY A 96 17.34 3.09 4.82
C GLY A 96 16.45 2.09 5.53
N LEU A 97 15.81 1.18 4.79
CA LEU A 97 14.99 0.11 5.37
C LEU A 97 15.79 -0.75 6.34
N GLY A 98 17.02 -1.13 5.96
CA GLY A 98 17.94 -1.90 6.82
C GLY A 98 18.32 -1.17 8.11
N ALA A 99 18.45 0.16 8.08
CA ALA A 99 18.77 0.97 9.26
C ALA A 99 17.65 0.99 10.31
N THR A 100 16.40 0.63 9.94
CA THR A 100 15.31 0.40 10.91
C THR A 100 15.50 -0.90 11.70
N GLY A 101 16.45 -1.76 11.30
CA GLY A 101 16.62 -3.12 11.81
C GLY A 101 15.79 -4.17 11.07
N ALA A 102 15.03 -3.77 10.05
CA ALA A 102 14.36 -4.71 9.16
C ALA A 102 15.36 -5.45 8.26
N SER A 103 15.05 -6.71 7.94
CA SER A 103 15.81 -7.49 6.97
C SER A 103 15.19 -7.31 5.58
N VAL A 104 15.87 -6.60 4.67
CA VAL A 104 15.45 -6.53 3.27
C VAL A 104 15.63 -7.90 2.63
N LEU A 105 14.54 -8.44 2.07
CA LEU A 105 14.50 -9.77 1.47
C LEU A 105 14.65 -9.70 -0.05
N TYR A 106 13.99 -8.72 -0.67
CA TYR A 106 13.94 -8.62 -2.12
C TYR A 106 13.61 -7.20 -2.58
N ALA A 107 14.28 -6.74 -3.64
CA ALA A 107 13.94 -5.51 -4.34
C ALA A 107 13.26 -5.87 -5.66
N PHE A 108 12.02 -5.43 -5.86
CA PHE A 108 11.29 -5.74 -7.08
C PHE A 108 11.78 -4.88 -8.25
N HIS A 109 11.95 -5.49 -9.42
CA HIS A 109 12.41 -4.78 -10.62
C HIS A 109 11.28 -4.11 -11.42
N SER A 110 10.05 -4.58 -11.26
CA SER A 110 8.89 -4.18 -12.08
C SER A 110 7.84 -3.37 -11.33
N ILE A 111 8.00 -3.20 -10.02
CA ILE A 111 7.13 -2.41 -9.15
C ILE A 111 7.98 -1.67 -8.12
N ASP A 112 7.44 -0.57 -7.60
CA ASP A 112 8.17 0.34 -6.72
C ASP A 112 8.10 -0.11 -5.26
N TYR A 113 8.55 -1.34 -4.98
CA TYR A 113 8.45 -1.97 -3.67
C TYR A 113 9.75 -2.66 -3.26
N LEU A 114 10.00 -2.63 -1.94
CA LEU A 114 10.94 -3.50 -1.26
C LEU A 114 10.19 -4.49 -0.38
N MET A 115 10.50 -5.78 -0.49
CA MET A 115 10.07 -6.78 0.48
C MET A 115 11.05 -6.80 1.64
N ALA A 116 10.52 -6.76 2.86
CA ALA A 116 11.31 -6.89 4.08
C ALA A 116 10.65 -7.81 5.10
N GLN A 117 11.45 -8.30 6.04
CA GLN A 117 10.99 -8.92 7.28
C GLN A 117 11.26 -7.97 8.43
N ALA A 118 10.23 -7.63 9.20
CA ALA A 118 10.30 -6.62 10.25
C ALA A 118 9.38 -6.96 11.43
N THR A 119 9.67 -6.41 12.61
CA THR A 119 8.78 -6.41 13.78
C THR A 119 7.82 -5.22 13.71
N TYR A 120 6.77 -5.21 14.53
CA TYR A 120 5.83 -4.09 14.54
C TYR A 120 6.49 -2.72 14.83
N PRO A 121 7.36 -2.57 15.84
CA PRO A 121 8.09 -1.31 16.05
C PRO A 121 8.95 -0.90 14.85
N GLN A 122 9.56 -1.85 14.15
CA GLN A 122 10.35 -1.56 12.95
C GLN A 122 9.47 -1.09 11.79
N ILE A 123 8.28 -1.67 11.62
CA ILE A 123 7.31 -1.22 10.61
C ILE A 123 6.90 0.23 10.85
N GLN A 124 6.68 0.63 12.11
CA GLN A 124 6.40 2.02 12.45
C GLN A 124 7.54 2.97 12.03
N LEU A 125 8.79 2.53 12.16
CA LEU A 125 9.95 3.29 11.68
C LEU A 125 10.03 3.34 10.15
N ILE A 126 9.71 2.24 9.46
CA ILE A 126 9.69 2.17 7.99
C ILE A 126 8.69 3.18 7.41
N VAL A 127 7.47 3.21 7.97
CA VAL A 127 6.41 4.13 7.52
C VAL A 127 6.78 5.61 7.71
N ALA A 128 7.71 5.92 8.61
CA ALA A 128 8.21 7.27 8.82
C ALA A 128 9.32 7.69 7.84
N GLN A 129 9.83 6.79 7.00
CA GLN A 129 10.91 7.10 6.06
C GLN A 129 10.43 7.95 4.88
N ALA A 130 11.32 8.79 4.36
CA ALA A 130 11.06 9.56 3.16
C ALA A 130 10.89 8.63 1.96
N GLY A 131 9.95 8.97 1.07
CA GLY A 131 9.64 8.18 -0.12
C GLY A 131 8.72 6.98 0.13
N VAL A 132 8.55 6.52 1.37
CA VAL A 132 7.63 5.41 1.69
C VAL A 132 6.17 5.88 1.64
N THR A 133 5.36 5.19 0.84
CA THR A 133 3.94 5.51 0.58
C THR A 133 2.99 4.51 1.19
#